data_AF-A0AAW6H687-F1
#
_entry.id   AF-A0AAW6H687-F1
#
_cell.length_a   1.000
_cell.length_b   1.000
_cell.length_c   1.000
_cell.angle_alpha   90.00
_cell.angle_beta   90.00
_cell.angle_gamma   90.00
#
_symmetry.space_group_name_H-M   'P 1'
#
loop_
_entity.id
_entity.type
_entity.pdbx_description
1 polymer ?
#
loop_
_entity_poly.entity_id
_entity_poly.type
_entity_poly.pdbx_seq_one_letter_code
_entity_poly.pdbx_strand_id
1 'polypeptide(L)' 'MSYKEEIDLNRIPQHVAIIMDGNGRWAKQRGHERSYGHQAGAETVHVIAEEAAKLGVRYLTL' A
#
# COMPACT_ATOMS: atom_id res chain seq x y z
N MET A 1 -16.22 9.07 12.80
CA MET A 1 -15.00 9.80 12.40
C MET A 1 -14.22 8.90 11.48
N SER A 2 -13.68 9.46 10.40
CA SER A 2 -12.75 8.73 9.54
C SER A 2 -11.42 8.66 10.27
N TYR A 3 -10.74 7.50 10.25
CA TYR A 3 -9.39 7.35 10.82
C TYR A 3 -8.39 8.39 10.28
N LYS A 4 -8.67 8.99 9.11
CA LYS A 4 -7.89 10.08 8.53
C LYS A 4 -7.91 11.36 9.38
N GLU A 5 -9.01 11.62 10.11
CA GLU A 5 -9.19 12.81 10.97
C GLU A 5 -8.40 12.69 12.28
N GLU A 6 -7.92 11.49 12.62
CA GLU A 6 -7.18 11.19 13.85
C GLU A 6 -5.65 11.24 13.64
N ILE A 7 -5.18 11.44 12.40
CA ILE A 7 -3.75 11.48 12.07
C ILE A 7 -3.16 12.84 12.46
N ASP A 8 -2.19 12.83 13.40
CA ASP A 8 -1.36 14.01 13.67
C ASP A 8 -0.34 14.22 12.56
N LEU A 9 -0.63 15.19 11.68
CA LEU A 9 0.21 15.54 10.53
C LEU A 9 1.61 16.05 10.93
N ASN A 10 1.83 16.44 12.19
CA ASN A 10 3.16 16.83 12.66
C ASN A 10 4.06 15.63 13.01
N ARG A 11 3.49 14.41 13.02
CA ARG A 11 4.18 13.18 13.42
C ARG A 11 4.25 12.14 12.30
N ILE A 12 4.13 12.57 11.04
CA ILE A 12 4.26 11.69 9.89
C ILE A 12 5.69 11.14 9.80
N PRO A 13 5.87 9.80 9.66
CA PRO A 13 7.18 9.22 9.45
C PRO A 13 7.84 9.75 8.17
N GLN A 14 9.13 10.04 8.25
CA GLN A 14 9.87 10.47 7.06
C GLN A 14 10.09 9.32 6.07
N HIS A 15 10.19 8.08 6.56
CA HIS A 15 10.39 6.89 5.74
C HIS A 15 9.47 5.77 6.22
N VAL A 16 8.74 5.16 5.28
CA VAL A 16 7.96 3.95 5.49
C VAL A 16 8.47 2.84 4.55
N ALA A 17 8.65 1.64 5.09
CA ALA A 17 8.95 0.45 4.32
C ALA A 17 7.81 -0.55 4.46
N ILE A 18 7.34 -1.10 3.34
CA ILE A 18 6.24 -2.07 3.28
C ILE A 18 6.77 -3.31 2.58
N ILE A 19 6.51 -4.49 3.13
CA ILE A 19 6.78 -5.75 2.44
C ILE A 19 5.48 -6.17 1.76
N MET A 20 5.47 -6.15 0.42
CA MET A 20 4.29 -6.55 -0.35
C MET A 20 4.15 -8.07 -0.49
N ASP A 21 3.71 -8.75 0.57
CA ASP A 21 3.44 -10.18 0.55
C ASP A 21 1.95 -10.50 0.34
N GLY A 22 1.66 -11.69 -0.16
CA GLY A 22 0.32 -12.27 -0.18
C GLY A 22 -0.40 -12.24 -1.53
N ASN A 23 0.12 -11.56 -2.54
CA ASN A 23 -0.50 -11.45 -3.87
C ASN A 23 -0.88 -12.81 -4.49
N GLY A 24 0.03 -13.79 -4.43
CA GLY A 24 -0.25 -15.14 -4.93
C GLY A 24 -1.30 -15.90 -4.10
N ARG A 25 -1.33 -15.73 -2.77
CA ARG A 25 -2.36 -16.33 -1.90
C ARG A 25 -3.72 -15.68 -2.17
N TRP A 26 -3.75 -14.36 -2.34
CA TRP A 26 -4.94 -13.58 -2.66
C TRP A 26 -5.58 -14.01 -3.99
N ALA A 27 -4.76 -14.22 -5.03
CA ALA A 27 -5.24 -14.69 -6.32
C ALA A 27 -5.80 -16.12 -6.25
N LYS A 28 -5.09 -17.03 -5.56
CA LYS A 28 -5.53 -18.43 -5.40
C LYS A 28 -6.88 -18.53 -4.67
N GLN A 29 -7.09 -17.72 -3.63
CA GLN A 29 -8.36 -17.69 -2.89
C GLN A 29 -9.55 -17.23 -3.76
N ARG A 30 -9.28 -16.54 -4.87
CA ARG A 30 -10.28 -16.06 -5.83
C ARG A 30 -10.37 -16.92 -7.09
N GLY A 31 -9.68 -18.06 -7.12
CA GLY A 31 -9.67 -18.95 -8.29
C GLY A 31 -8.88 -18.42 -9.48
N HIS A 32 -7.99 -17.44 -9.28
CA HIS A 32 -7.15 -16.86 -10.32
C HIS A 32 -5.70 -17.39 -10.26
N GLU A 33 -4.99 -17.24 -11.39
CA GLU A 33 -3.54 -17.49 -11.44
C GLU A 33 -2.74 -16.47 -10.63
N ARG A 34 -1.52 -16.83 -10.21
CA ARG A 34 -0.65 -15.95 -9.42
C ARG A 34 -0.34 -14.62 -10.10
N SER A 35 -0.19 -14.61 -11.43
CA SER A 35 0.05 -13.43 -12.25
C SER A 35 -1.01 -12.35 -12.04
N TYR A 36 -2.28 -12.74 -11.91
CA TYR A 36 -3.38 -11.83 -11.60
C TYR A 36 -3.20 -11.13 -10.24
N GLY A 37 -2.71 -11.86 -9.24
CA GLY A 37 -2.37 -11.27 -7.94
C GLY A 37 -1.23 -10.26 -8.04
N HIS A 38 -0.22 -10.50 -8.88
CA HIS A 38 0.86 -9.54 -9.09
C HIS A 38 0.36 -8.26 -9.78
N GLN A 39 -0.55 -8.39 -10.75
CA GLN A 39 -1.18 -7.24 -11.40
C GLN A 39 -1.98 -6.39 -10.39
N ALA A 40 -2.82 -7.02 -9.56
CA ALA A 40 -3.52 -6.34 -8.48
C ALA A 40 -2.57 -5.69 -7.47
N GLY A 41 -1.43 -6.35 -7.20
CA GLY A 41 -0.36 -5.79 -6.37
C GLY A 41 0.23 -4.50 -6.96
N ALA A 42 0.46 -4.45 -8.28
CA ALA A 42 0.97 -3.26 -8.95
C ALA A 42 -0.01 -2.07 -8.89
N GLU A 43 -1.31 -2.32 -9.05
CA GLU A 43 -2.34 -1.28 -8.84
C GLU A 43 -2.35 -0.78 -7.39
N THR A 44 -2.16 -1.69 -6.43
CA THR A 44 -2.08 -1.34 -5.01
C THR A 44 -0.87 -0.46 -4.70
N VAL A 45 0.31 -0.74 -5.30
CA VAL A 45 1.51 0.11 -5.19
C VAL A 45 1.20 1.54 -5.57
N HIS A 46 0.49 1.73 -6.69
CA HIS A 46 0.16 3.06 -7.18
C HIS A 46 -0.68 3.84 -6.16
N VAL A 47 -1.72 3.22 -5.61
CA VAL A 47 -2.56 3.83 -4.56
C VAL A 47 -1.75 4.15 -3.31
N ILE A 48 -0.89 3.23 -2.84
CA ILE A 48 -0.04 3.45 -1.66
C ILE A 48 0.89 4.65 -1.90
N ALA A 49 1.55 4.72 -3.07
CA ALA A 49 2.47 5.79 -3.40
C ALA A 49 1.76 7.15 -3.45
N GLU A 50 0.56 7.22 -4.03
CA GLU A 50 -0.24 8.44 -4.04
C GLU A 50 -0.64 8.89 -2.63
N GLU A 51 -1.14 7.98 -1.79
CA GLU A 51 -1.56 8.34 -0.43
C GLU A 51 -0.35 8.71 0.45
N ALA A 52 0.78 8.01 0.31
CA ALA A 52 2.02 8.35 0.99
C ALA A 52 2.50 9.76 0.64
N ALA A 53 2.44 10.14 -0.65
CA ALA A 53 2.75 11.49 -1.10
C ALA A 53 1.77 12.53 -0.53
N LYS A 54 0.47 12.26 -0.54
CA LYS A 54 -0.56 13.15 0.03
C LYS A 54 -0.37 13.38 1.54
N LEU A 55 0.07 12.35 2.26
CA LEU A 55 0.34 12.42 3.70
C LEU A 55 1.70 13.06 4.04
N GLY A 56 2.58 13.27 3.05
CA GLY A 56 3.90 13.88 3.27
C GLY A 56 5.00 12.91 3.69
N VAL A 57 4.84 11.60 3.45
CA VAL A 57 5.91 10.62 3.63
C VAL A 57 7.00 10.88 2.59
N ARG A 58 8.25 11.09 3.02
CA ARG A 58 9.33 11.52 2.12
C ARG A 58 10.01 10.37 1.39
N TYR A 59 10.04 9.19 2.01
CA TYR A 59 10.65 7.99 1.46
C TYR A 59 9.70 6.81 1.62
N LEU A 60 9.51 6.07 0.53
CA LEU A 60 8.71 4.84 0.51
C LEU A 60 9.56 3.71 -0.08
N THR A 61 9.61 2.57 0.62
CA THR A 61 10.23 1.33 0.15
C THR A 61 9.16 0.24 0.09
N LEU A 62 9.11 -0.52 -0.99
CA LEU A 62 8.09 -1.55 -1.26
C LEU A 62 8.77 -2.88 -1.66
#